data_AF-A0A1H3LA58-F1
#
_entry.id   AF-A0A1H3LA58-F1
#
_cell.length_a   1.000
_cell.length_b   1.000
_cell.length_c   1.000
_cell.angle_alpha   90.00
_cell.angle_beta   90.00
_cell.angle_gamma   90.00
#
_symmetry.space_group_name_H-M   'P 1'
#
loop_
_entity.id
_entity.type
_entity.pdbx_description
1 polymer ?
#
loop_
_entity_poly.entity_id
_entity_poly.type
_entity_poly.pdbx_seq_one_letter_code
_entity_poly.pdbx_strand_id
1 'polypeptide(L)'
;MELSQNMVDQIMNLTGVINEAFIQMQKQVEAERYDETIMLLENAMKGIESLQKAVLPMAAQVPENKFNDSTRQLMSEVGGFLESYHQKKADEMEMQMTDQVIPAFQVWKEEVETVMGGMKEWM
;
A
#
# COMPACT_ATOMS: atom_id res chain seq x y z
N MET A 1 24.05 5.53 -7.08
CA MET A 1 24.03 4.59 -5.94
C MET A 1 23.58 3.28 -6.54
N GLU A 2 24.47 2.30 -6.70
CA GLU A 2 24.09 0.99 -7.25
C GLU A 2 23.10 0.33 -6.30
N LEU A 3 21.93 -0.05 -6.82
CA LEU A 3 20.96 -0.81 -6.05
C LEU A 3 21.45 -2.26 -5.96
N SER A 4 21.57 -2.78 -4.75
CA SER A 4 21.89 -4.20 -4.58
C SER A 4 20.64 -5.03 -4.83
N GLN A 5 20.80 -6.19 -5.47
CA GLN A 5 19.73 -7.17 -5.63
C GLN A 5 19.01 -7.48 -4.30
N ASN A 6 19.76 -7.50 -3.20
CA ASN A 6 19.24 -7.71 -1.85
C ASN A 6 18.24 -6.62 -1.43
N MET A 7 18.46 -5.36 -1.81
CA MET A 7 17.52 -4.27 -1.52
C MET A 7 16.20 -4.42 -2.29
N VAL A 8 16.27 -4.80 -3.56
CA VAL A 8 15.08 -5.08 -4.38
C VAL A 8 14.28 -6.23 -3.76
N ASP A 9 14.95 -7.31 -3.38
CA ASP A 9 14.29 -8.47 -2.77
C ASP A 9 13.63 -8.11 -1.43
N GLN A 10 14.26 -7.26 -0.61
CA GLN A 10 13.67 -6.77 0.65
C GLN A 10 12.42 -5.92 0.42
N ILE A 11 12.45 -5.02 -0.57
CA ILE A 11 11.31 -4.18 -0.95
C ILE A 11 10.15 -5.06 -1.42
N MET A 12 10.43 -6.04 -2.29
CA MET A 12 9.43 -6.97 -2.80
C MET A 12 8.83 -7.84 -1.69
N ASN A 13 9.66 -8.36 -0.77
CA ASN A 13 9.18 -9.14 0.36
C ASN A 13 8.26 -8.34 1.28
N LEU A 14 8.66 -7.11 1.64
CA LEU A 14 7.83 -6.25 2.51
C LEU A 14 6.52 -5.85 1.81
N THR A 15 6.56 -5.60 0.51
CA THR A 15 5.36 -5.36 -0.31
C THR A 15 4.40 -6.56 -0.26
N GLY A 16 4.94 -7.79 -0.34
CA GLY A 16 4.18 -9.03 -0.18
C GLY A 16 3.50 -9.16 1.19
N VAL A 17 4.24 -8.87 2.28
CA VAL A 17 3.70 -8.89 3.65
C VAL A 17 2.57 -7.88 3.82
N ILE A 18 2.72 -6.68 3.26
CA ILE A 18 1.67 -5.65 3.32
C ILE A 18 0.44 -6.10 2.51
N ASN A 19 0.64 -6.72 1.33
CA ASN A 19 -0.46 -7.26 0.55
C ASN A 19 -1.25 -8.34 1.32
N GLU A 20 -0.57 -9.22 2.05
CA GLU A 20 -1.24 -10.18 2.94
C GLU A 20 -2.04 -9.47 4.03
N ALA A 21 -1.52 -8.37 4.61
CA ALA A 21 -2.25 -7.58 5.59
C ALA A 21 -3.55 -7.01 5.02
N PHE A 22 -3.55 -6.42 3.81
CA PHE A 22 -4.77 -5.91 3.17
C PHE A 22 -5.80 -7.02 2.87
N ILE A 23 -5.34 -8.21 2.46
CA ILE A 23 -6.22 -9.38 2.28
C ILE A 23 -6.88 -9.78 3.61
N GLN A 24 -6.15 -9.72 4.72
CA GLN A 24 -6.72 -10.02 6.04
C GLN A 24 -7.67 -8.92 6.51
N MET A 25 -7.36 -7.65 6.25
CA MET A 25 -8.24 -6.52 6.56
C MET A 25 -9.59 -6.67 5.86
N GLN A 26 -9.61 -7.06 4.57
CA GLN A 26 -10.86 -7.32 3.85
C GLN A 26 -11.75 -8.33 4.59
N LYS A 27 -11.18 -9.48 4.97
CA LYS A 27 -11.91 -10.54 5.69
C LYS A 27 -12.38 -10.11 7.06
N GLN A 28 -11.61 -9.26 7.74
CA GLN A 28 -11.98 -8.72 9.05
C GLN A 28 -13.14 -7.74 8.94
N VAL A 29 -13.14 -6.89 7.91
CA VAL A 29 -14.22 -5.94 7.62
C VAL A 29 -15.52 -6.68 7.26
N GLU A 30 -15.45 -7.71 6.42
CA GLU A 30 -16.59 -8.60 6.10
C GLU A 30 -17.14 -9.33 7.35
N ALA A 31 -16.31 -9.50 8.37
CA ALA A 31 -16.68 -10.10 9.66
C ALA A 31 -17.00 -9.06 10.75
N GLU A 32 -17.18 -7.78 10.37
CA GLU A 32 -17.46 -6.64 11.26
C GLU A 32 -16.41 -6.40 12.36
N ARG A 33 -15.18 -6.88 12.16
CA ARG A 33 -14.06 -6.73 13.11
C ARG A 33 -13.27 -5.46 12.85
N TYR A 34 -13.93 -4.31 12.99
CA TYR A 34 -13.37 -3.02 12.60
C TYR A 34 -12.16 -2.62 13.46
N ASP A 35 -12.20 -2.78 14.78
CA ASP A 35 -11.07 -2.42 15.65
C ASP A 35 -9.79 -3.23 15.32
N GLU A 36 -9.95 -4.53 15.03
CA GLU A 36 -8.85 -5.41 14.59
C GLU A 36 -8.30 -4.95 13.22
N THR A 37 -9.19 -4.57 12.31
CA THR A 37 -8.83 -4.04 10.99
C THR A 37 -8.00 -2.77 11.13
N ILE A 38 -8.40 -1.85 12.01
CA ILE A 38 -7.70 -0.57 12.21
C ILE A 38 -6.29 -0.81 12.77
N MET A 39 -6.13 -1.70 13.76
CA MET A 39 -4.81 -2.07 14.27
C MET A 39 -3.91 -2.65 13.18
N LEU A 40 -4.45 -3.48 12.29
CA LEU A 40 -3.70 -4.06 11.18
C LEU A 40 -3.35 -2.99 10.13
N LEU A 41 -4.28 -2.10 9.83
CA LEU A 41 -4.09 -0.97 8.92
C LEU A 41 -2.96 -0.06 9.41
N GLU A 42 -2.93 0.32 10.70
CA GLU A 42 -1.85 1.12 11.27
C GLU A 42 -0.47 0.49 11.06
N ASN A 43 -0.36 -0.83 11.19
CA ASN A 43 0.90 -1.54 10.96
C ASN A 43 1.27 -1.58 9.46
N ALA A 44 0.28 -1.80 8.59
CA ALA A 44 0.49 -1.73 7.14
C ALA A 44 0.95 -0.33 6.70
N MET A 45 0.38 0.74 7.27
CA MET A 45 0.76 2.12 6.95
C MET A 45 2.20 2.45 7.35
N LYS A 46 2.69 1.94 8.48
CA LYS A 46 4.12 2.04 8.84
C LYS A 46 5.03 1.30 7.85
N GLY A 47 4.58 0.15 7.36
CA GLY A 47 5.25 -0.60 6.30
C GLY A 47 5.31 0.19 4.98
N ILE A 48 4.18 0.77 4.56
CA ILE A 48 4.08 1.62 3.37
C ILE A 48 4.98 2.86 3.49
N GLU A 49 4.99 3.54 4.64
CA GLU A 49 5.86 4.70 4.86
C GLU A 49 7.34 4.31 4.74
N SER A 50 7.72 3.15 5.27
CA SER A 50 9.09 2.63 5.19
C SER A 50 9.47 2.30 3.75
N LEU A 51 8.56 1.67 2.99
CA LEU A 51 8.75 1.41 1.56
C LEU A 51 8.81 2.69 0.74
N GLN A 52 7.98 3.68 1.04
CA GLN A 52 8.00 4.95 0.34
C GLN A 52 9.36 5.63 0.44
N LYS A 53 9.95 5.67 1.64
CA LYS A 53 11.29 6.24 1.85
C LYS A 53 12.36 5.48 1.07
N ALA A 54 12.23 4.15 0.97
CA ALA A 54 13.17 3.32 0.24
C ALA A 54 13.02 3.46 -1.29
N VAL A 55 11.80 3.44 -1.80
CA VAL A 55 11.48 3.42 -3.25
C VAL A 55 11.59 4.80 -3.89
N LEU A 56 11.32 5.89 -3.16
CA LEU A 56 11.28 7.25 -3.71
C LEU A 56 12.55 7.67 -4.48
N PRO A 57 13.79 7.43 -4.00
CA PRO A 57 15.00 7.74 -4.76
C PRO A 57 15.14 6.92 -6.06
N MET A 58 14.52 5.75 -6.13
CA MET A 58 14.53 4.88 -7.31
C MET A 58 13.47 5.32 -8.31
N ALA A 59 12.28 5.66 -7.82
CA ALA A 59 11.20 6.20 -8.63
C ALA A 59 11.63 7.47 -9.38
N ALA A 60 12.50 8.30 -8.80
CA ALA A 60 13.03 9.48 -9.49
C ALA A 60 13.86 9.16 -10.75
N GLN A 61 14.33 7.92 -10.90
CA GLN A 61 15.17 7.46 -12.02
C GLN A 61 14.38 6.70 -13.09
N VAL A 62 13.16 6.28 -12.79
CA VAL A 62 12.30 5.54 -13.72
C VAL A 62 11.34 6.54 -14.39
N PRO A 63 11.43 6.79 -15.71
CA PRO A 63 10.54 7.73 -16.38
C PRO A 63 9.08 7.28 -16.28
N GLU A 64 8.16 8.25 -16.22
CA GLU A 64 6.71 8.05 -16.36
C GLU A 64 6.03 7.14 -15.30
N ASN A 65 6.75 6.69 -14.26
CA ASN A 65 6.11 6.00 -13.14
C ASN A 65 5.14 6.92 -12.39
N LYS A 66 4.15 6.32 -11.75
CA LYS A 66 3.10 7.01 -10.98
C LYS A 66 3.21 6.76 -9.49
N PHE A 67 4.38 6.35 -9.00
CA PHE A 67 4.57 5.96 -7.59
C PHE A 67 4.10 7.02 -6.60
N ASN A 68 4.40 8.29 -6.85
CA ASN A 68 3.97 9.39 -5.99
C ASN A 68 2.46 9.64 -6.06
N ASP A 69 1.86 9.51 -7.26
CA ASP A 69 0.42 9.68 -7.46
C ASP A 69 -0.36 8.55 -6.80
N SER A 70 0.05 7.30 -7.02
CA SER A 70 -0.57 6.12 -6.40
C SER A 70 -0.41 6.13 -4.88
N THR A 71 0.73 6.60 -4.36
CA THR A 71 0.92 6.77 -2.91
C THR A 71 -0.09 7.79 -2.36
N ARG A 72 -0.23 8.95 -2.99
CA ARG A 72 -1.22 9.97 -2.57
C ARG A 72 -2.65 9.44 -2.63
N GLN A 73 -2.99 8.72 -3.70
CA GLN A 73 -4.31 8.11 -3.84
C GLN A 73 -4.58 7.13 -2.69
N LEU A 74 -3.66 6.21 -2.42
CA LEU A 74 -3.79 5.26 -1.32
C LEU A 74 -3.97 5.97 0.04
N MET A 75 -3.18 7.01 0.33
CA MET A 75 -3.35 7.78 1.57
C MET A 75 -4.72 8.45 1.65
N SER A 76 -5.25 8.92 0.53
CA SER A 76 -6.59 9.54 0.47
C SER A 76 -7.68 8.53 0.79
N GLU A 77 -7.66 7.34 0.15
CA GLU A 77 -8.67 6.31 0.40
C GLU A 77 -8.60 5.77 1.82
N VAL A 78 -7.39 5.57 2.35
CA VAL A 78 -7.18 5.21 3.76
C VAL A 78 -7.75 6.28 4.69
N GLY A 79 -7.54 7.56 4.37
CA GLY A 79 -8.13 8.67 5.13
C GLY A 79 -9.66 8.62 5.14
N GLY A 80 -10.28 8.33 4.00
CA GLY A 80 -11.74 8.15 3.89
C GLY A 80 -12.24 6.98 4.75
N PHE A 81 -11.55 5.84 4.69
CA PHE A 81 -11.88 4.66 5.51
C PHE A 81 -11.78 4.93 7.01
N LEU A 82 -10.72 5.60 7.46
CA LEU A 82 -10.53 5.98 8.86
C LEU A 82 -11.62 6.97 9.34
N GLU A 83 -12.06 7.88 8.47
CA GLU A 83 -13.16 8.79 8.80
C GLU A 83 -14.47 8.03 9.03
N SER A 84 -14.81 7.07 8.17
CA SER A 84 -15.99 6.21 8.35
C SER A 84 -15.94 5.40 9.65
N TYR A 85 -14.75 4.90 10.00
CA TYR A 85 -14.52 4.25 11.30
C TYR A 85 -14.81 5.19 12.48
N HIS A 86 -14.24 6.39 12.47
CA HIS A 86 -14.47 7.38 13.54
C HIS A 86 -15.94 7.80 13.65
N GLN A 87 -16.64 7.90 12.51
CA GLN A 87 -18.07 8.22 12.45
C GLN A 87 -18.99 7.02 12.72
N LYS A 88 -18.43 5.82 12.95
CA LYS A 88 -19.16 4.56 13.20
C LYS A 88 -20.10 4.16 12.06
N LYS A 89 -19.67 4.39 10.82
CA LYS A 89 -20.45 4.08 9.62
C LYS A 89 -20.05 2.73 9.04
N ALA A 90 -20.46 1.66 9.72
CA ALA A 90 -20.12 0.28 9.38
C ALA A 90 -20.39 -0.07 7.89
N ASP A 91 -21.57 0.29 7.38
CA ASP A 91 -21.97 0.04 5.99
C ASP A 91 -21.05 0.73 4.96
N GLU A 92 -20.50 1.90 5.31
CA GLU A 92 -19.54 2.61 4.45
C GLU A 92 -18.15 1.97 4.51
N MET A 93 -17.76 1.38 5.65
CA MET A 93 -16.42 0.78 5.82
C MET A 93 -16.20 -0.43 4.91
N GLU A 94 -17.19 -1.32 4.78
CA GLU A 94 -17.07 -2.49 3.89
C GLU A 94 -16.91 -2.07 2.43
N MET A 95 -17.82 -1.21 1.95
CA MET A 95 -17.74 -0.65 0.61
C MET A 95 -16.39 0.04 0.36
N GLN A 96 -15.94 0.90 1.27
CA GLN A 96 -14.67 1.62 1.10
C GLN A 96 -13.46 0.70 1.11
N MET A 97 -13.45 -0.33 1.96
CA MET A 97 -12.37 -1.32 1.97
C MET A 97 -12.28 -2.03 0.62
N THR A 98 -13.40 -2.54 0.12
CA THR A 98 -13.45 -3.36 -1.10
C THR A 98 -13.30 -2.55 -2.38
N ASP A 99 -13.97 -1.40 -2.48
CA ASP A 99 -14.09 -0.65 -3.73
C ASP A 99 -13.07 0.50 -3.85
N GLN A 100 -12.42 0.89 -2.76
CA GLN A 100 -11.53 2.06 -2.75
C GLN A 100 -10.12 1.70 -2.23
N VAL A 101 -10.01 1.29 -0.97
CA VAL A 101 -8.72 1.07 -0.30
C VAL A 101 -7.92 -0.07 -0.95
N ILE A 102 -8.54 -1.25 -1.12
CA ILE A 102 -7.85 -2.40 -1.73
C ILE A 102 -7.46 -2.11 -3.19
N PRO A 103 -8.34 -1.59 -4.06
CA PRO A 103 -7.95 -1.20 -5.41
C PRO A 103 -6.81 -0.17 -5.45
N ALA A 104 -6.86 0.87 -4.61
CA ALA A 104 -5.78 1.86 -4.53
C ALA A 104 -4.46 1.24 -4.07
N PHE A 105 -4.50 0.27 -3.14
CA PHE A 105 -3.33 -0.47 -2.72
C PHE A 105 -2.74 -1.34 -3.84
N GLN A 106 -3.59 -2.03 -4.63
CA GLN A 106 -3.10 -2.83 -5.75
C GLN A 106 -2.40 -1.97 -6.80
N VAL A 107 -2.98 -0.81 -7.14
CA VAL A 107 -2.33 0.17 -8.05
C VAL A 107 -0.99 0.64 -7.46
N TRP A 108 -0.95 0.98 -6.18
CA TRP A 108 0.29 1.38 -5.52
C TRP A 108 1.36 0.29 -5.56
N LYS A 109 0.97 -0.96 -5.31
CA LYS A 109 1.85 -2.13 -5.37
C LYS A 109 2.41 -2.34 -6.79
N GLU A 110 1.57 -2.25 -7.81
CA GLU A 110 2.00 -2.35 -9.22
C GLU A 110 3.03 -1.27 -9.57
N GLU A 111 2.88 -0.06 -9.03
CA GLU A 111 3.87 1.00 -9.23
C GLU A 111 5.19 0.71 -8.49
N VAL A 112 5.17 0.12 -7.29
CA VAL A 112 6.39 -0.37 -6.61
C VAL A 112 7.09 -1.42 -7.49
N GLU A 113 6.34 -2.39 -8.01
CA GLU A 113 6.85 -3.44 -8.90
C GLU A 113 7.42 -2.86 -10.19
N THR A 114 6.76 -1.85 -10.78
CA THR A 114 7.22 -1.14 -11.96
C THR A 114 8.54 -0.42 -11.71
N VAL A 115 8.67 0.29 -10.58
CA VAL A 115 9.93 0.96 -10.22
C VAL A 115 11.04 -0.07 -10.01
N MET A 116 10.77 -1.17 -9.30
CA MET A 116 11.76 -2.24 -9.08
C MET A 116 12.16 -2.96 -10.38
N GLY A 117 11.20 -3.24 -11.27
CA GLY A 117 11.42 -3.89 -12.55
C GLY A 117 12.20 -3.00 -13.51
N GLY A 118 11.84 -1.71 -13.59
CA GLY A 118 12.58 -0.70 -14.33
C GLY A 118 14.03 -0.60 -13.87
N MET A 119 14.33 -0.69 -12.57
CA MET A 119 15.72 -0.69 -12.10
C MET A 119 16.53 -1.91 -12.57
N LYS A 120 15.91 -3.08 -12.77
CA LYS A 120 16.62 -4.29 -13.24
C LYS A 120 17.07 -4.21 -14.69
N GLU A 121 16.41 -3.40 -15.52
CA GLU A 121 16.80 -3.21 -16.92
C GLU A 121 18.04 -2.32 -17.08
N TRP A 122 18.42 -1.59 -16.02
CA TRP A 122 19.53 -0.63 -16.00
C TRP A 122 20.74 -1.13 -15.19
N MET A 123 20.64 -2.33 -14.60
CA MET A 123 21.70 -3.08 -13.91
C MET A 123 22.37 -4.07 -14.85
#